data_AF-A0A2D7VVU4-F1
#
_entry.id   AF-A0A2D7VVU4-F1
#
_cell.length_a   1.000
_cell.length_b   1.000
_cell.length_c   1.000
_cell.angle_alpha   90.00
_cell.angle_beta   90.00
_cell.angle_gamma   90.00
#
_symmetry.space_group_name_H-M   'P 1'
#
loop_
_entity.id
_entity.type
_entity.pdbx_description
1 polymer ?
#
loop_
_entity_poly.entity_id
_entity_poly.type
_entity_poly.pdbx_seq_one_letter_code
_entity_poly.pdbx_strand_id
1 'polypeptide(L)' 'AIKKGNGKAKLTTVSGGTLTATMNGNNVIVTDENGGMATVTQANVFQSNGVIHVVDTVLLPGADEKKM' A
#
# COMPACT_ATOMS: atom_id res chain seq x y z
N ALA A 1 -8.70 -3.02 8.23
CA ALA A 1 -7.89 -4.05 7.55
C ALA A 1 -6.65 -4.44 8.36
N ILE A 2 -5.73 -3.52 8.63
CA ILE A 2 -4.44 -3.82 9.28
C ILE A 2 -4.60 -4.40 10.69
N LYS A 3 -5.43 -3.78 11.55
CA LYS A 3 -5.74 -4.31 12.90
C LYS A 3 -6.44 -5.68 12.87
N LYS A 4 -7.16 -5.99 11.78
CA LYS A 4 -7.85 -7.28 11.59
C LYS A 4 -6.88 -8.37 11.09
N GLY A 5 -5.75 -7.99 10.49
CA GLY A 5 -4.71 -8.89 9.97
C GLY A 5 -3.44 -8.94 10.84
N ASN A 6 -3.59 -8.91 12.17
CA ASN A 6 -2.47 -8.98 13.11
C ASN A 6 -1.40 -7.89 12.90
N GLY A 7 -1.80 -6.67 12.52
CA GLY A 7 -0.89 -5.53 12.35
C GLY A 7 -0.34 -5.37 10.94
N LYS A 8 -0.74 -6.22 9.99
CA LYS A 8 -0.42 -6.09 8.55
C LYS A 8 -1.66 -6.30 7.69
N ALA A 9 -1.70 -5.67 6.52
CA ALA A 9 -2.69 -5.94 5.48
C ALA A 9 -1.96 -6.10 4.14
N LYS A 10 -2.07 -7.28 3.54
CA LYS A 10 -1.60 -7.50 2.16
C LYS A 10 -2.70 -7.08 1.19
N LEU A 11 -2.33 -6.32 0.18
CA LEU A 11 -3.22 -5.72 -0.81
C LEU A 11 -2.72 -6.12 -2.20
N THR A 12 -3.57 -6.76 -2.99
CA THR A 12 -3.25 -7.06 -4.39
C THR A 12 -3.58 -5.85 -5.25
N THR A 13 -2.62 -5.38 -6.02
CA THR A 13 -2.81 -4.29 -6.98
C THR A 13 -3.50 -4.80 -8.24
N VAL A 14 -4.07 -3.89 -9.03
CA VAL A 14 -4.70 -4.24 -10.31
C VAL A 14 -3.71 -4.85 -11.31
N SER A 15 -2.44 -4.45 -11.25
CA SER A 15 -1.37 -5.06 -12.07
C SER A 15 -1.06 -6.51 -11.69
N GLY A 16 -1.40 -6.91 -10.47
CA GLY A 16 -1.16 -8.24 -9.91
C GLY A 16 -0.06 -8.30 -8.85
N GLY A 17 0.75 -7.26 -8.71
CA GLY A 17 1.74 -7.15 -7.63
C GLY A 17 1.10 -6.94 -6.25
N THR A 18 1.88 -7.11 -5.19
CA THR A 18 1.42 -7.03 -3.80
C THR A 18 1.99 -5.81 -3.07
N LEU A 19 1.11 -5.04 -2.41
CA LEU A 19 1.50 -4.04 -1.43
C LEU A 19 1.22 -4.55 -0.02
N THR A 20 2.09 -4.23 0.93
CA THR A 20 1.88 -4.54 2.35
C THR A 20 1.70 -3.25 3.14
N ALA A 21 0.51 -3.04 3.69
CA ALA A 21 0.24 -1.94 4.61
C ALA A 21 0.43 -2.38 6.06
N THR A 22 1.11 -1.57 6.86
CA THR A 22 1.38 -1.80 8.28
C THR A 22 1.12 -0.52 9.08
N MET A 23 0.87 -0.67 10.38
CA MET A 23 0.80 0.47 11.29
C MET A 23 2.16 0.68 11.95
N ASN A 24 2.67 1.91 11.91
CA ASN A 24 3.81 2.34 12.71
C ASN A 24 3.35 3.51 13.60
N GLY A 25 3.04 3.19 14.88
CA GLY A 25 2.36 4.12 15.77
C GLY A 25 1.00 4.52 15.21
N ASN A 26 0.83 5.82 14.93
CA ASN A 26 -0.39 6.38 14.33
C ASN A 26 -0.35 6.42 12.79
N ASN A 27 0.82 6.17 12.19
CA ASN A 27 1.02 6.27 10.76
C ASN A 27 0.78 4.93 10.07
N VAL A 28 0.30 4.98 8.83
CA VAL A 28 0.23 3.80 7.95
C VAL A 28 1.45 3.82 7.04
N ILE A 29 2.20 2.73 7.04
CA ILE A 29 3.33 2.52 6.11
C ILE A 29 2.89 1.51 5.07
N VAL A 30 3.07 1.85 3.80
CA VAL A 30 2.86 0.94 2.68
C VAL A 30 4.23 0.53 2.15
N THR A 31 4.45 -0.77 2.02
CA THR A 31 5.68 -1.36 1.50
C THR A 31 5.39 -2.04 0.16
N ASP A 32 6.18 -1.74 -0.86
CA ASP A 32 6.16 -2.44 -2.15
C ASP A 32 6.94 -3.76 -2.12
N GLU A 33 6.96 -4.46 -3.25
CA GLU A 33 7.60 -5.78 -3.39
C GLU A 33 9.13 -5.69 -3.38
N ASN A 34 9.69 -4.53 -3.72
CA ASN A 34 11.12 -4.26 -3.69
C ASN A 34 11.60 -3.81 -2.30
N GLY A 35 10.69 -3.67 -1.34
CA GLY A 35 10.97 -3.17 0.00
C GLY A 35 10.95 -1.64 0.13
N GLY A 36 10.57 -0.92 -0.93
CA GLY A 36 10.33 0.52 -0.89
C GLY A 36 9.17 0.84 0.05
N MET A 37 9.32 1.87 0.88
CA MET A 37 8.34 2.25 1.90
C MET A 37 7.82 3.66 1.66
N ALA A 38 6.51 3.82 1.78
CA ALA A 38 5.84 5.11 1.70
C ALA A 38 4.94 5.31 2.92
N THR A 39 4.97 6.50 3.50
CA THR A 39 4.08 6.87 4.62
C THR A 39 2.81 7.49 4.06
N VAL A 40 1.66 7.07 4.56
CA VAL A 40 0.39 7.73 4.24
C VAL A 40 0.32 9.05 4.99
N THR A 41 0.36 10.16 4.26
CA THR A 41 0.31 11.54 4.79
C THR A 41 -1.12 12.05 4.93
N GLN A 42 -2.03 11.56 4.07
CA GLN A 42 -3.46 11.83 4.18
C GLN A 42 -4.25 10.58 3.81
N ALA A 43 -5.04 10.07 4.76
CA ALA A 43 -5.89 8.91 4.54
C ALA A 43 -7.35 9.33 4.26
N ASN A 44 -8.10 8.44 3.61
CA ASN A 44 -9.56 8.53 3.47
C ASN A 44 -10.08 9.76 2.71
N VAL A 45 -9.44 10.12 1.59
CA VAL A 45 -10.01 11.10 0.66
C VAL A 45 -11.08 10.39 -0.18
N PHE A 46 -12.34 10.60 0.17
CA PHE A 46 -13.47 9.94 -0.49
C PHE A 46 -13.72 10.48 -1.90
N GLN A 47 -13.99 9.58 -2.84
CA GLN A 47 -14.35 9.86 -4.23
C GLN A 47 -15.61 9.04 -4.58
N SER A 48 -16.31 9.38 -5.66
CA SER A 48 -17.54 8.67 -6.07
C SER A 48 -17.31 7.19 -6.39
N ASN A 49 -16.08 6.82 -6.74
CA ASN A 49 -15.68 5.48 -7.16
C ASN A 49 -14.72 4.79 -6.18
N GLY A 50 -14.47 5.37 -5.00
CA GLY A 50 -13.55 4.76 -4.04
C GLY A 50 -12.92 5.75 -3.07
N VAL A 51 -11.70 5.42 -2.64
CA VAL A 51 -10.97 6.17 -1.62
C VAL A 51 -9.52 6.34 -2.04
N ILE A 52 -9.00 7.56 -1.94
CA ILE A 52 -7.59 7.89 -2.18
C ILE A 52 -6.87 7.99 -0.83
N HIS A 53 -5.63 7.49 -0.81
CA HIS A 53 -4.66 7.67 0.26
C HIS A 53 -3.43 8.34 -0.34
N VAL A 54 -3.04 9.50 0.19
CA VAL A 54 -1.87 10.26 -0.24
C VAL A 54 -0.64 9.71 0.46
N VAL A 55 0.44 9.52 -0.28
CA VAL A 55 1.73 9.01 0.23
C VAL A 55 2.86 9.98 -0.10
N ASP A 56 3.94 9.94 0.68
CA ASP A 56 5.12 10.80 0.52
C ASP A 56 6.17 10.28 -0.48
N THR A 57 6.09 8.99 -0.83
CA THR A 57 7.11 8.30 -1.63
C THR A 57 6.47 7.48 -2.74
N VAL A 58 7.13 7.43 -3.89
CA VAL A 58 6.70 6.61 -5.03
C VAL A 58 7.02 5.15 -4.76
N LEU A 59 6.01 4.29 -4.86
CA LEU A 59 6.15 2.84 -4.78
C LEU A 59 6.41 2.29 -6.18
N LEU A 60 7.36 1.37 -6.30
CA LEU A 60 7.71 0.75 -7.56
C LEU A 60 7.06 -0.64 -7.66
N PRO A 61 6.61 -1.07 -8.86
CA PRO A 61 6.16 -2.44 -9.05
C PRO A 61 7.32 -3.40 -8.72
N GLY A 62 7.01 -4.58 -8.17
CA GLY A 62 7.99 -5.66 -8.11
C GLY A 62 8.54 -5.93 -9.50
N ALA A 63 9.81 -6.35 -9.59
CA ALA A 63 10.40 -6.73 -10.88
C ALA A 63 9.42 -7.60 -11.67
N ASP A 64 9.02 -7.11 -12.85
CA ASP A 64 7.90 -7.64 -13.63
C ASP A 64 8.06 -9.15 -13.90
N GLU A 65 7.49 -10.01 -13.06
CA GLU A 65 7.35 -11.45 -13.35
C GLU A 65 6.12 -11.73 -14.20
N LYS A 66 5.27 -10.72 -14.47
CA LYS A 66 4.06 -10.89 -15.26
C LYS A 66 4.29 -10.61 -16.74
N LYS A 67 4.74 -11.68 -17.42
CA LYS A 67 4.79 -11.96 -18.87
C LYS A 67 6.08 -11.55 -19.63
N MET A 68 7.09 -12.41 -19.54
CA MET A 68 7.67 -12.98 -20.78
C MET A 68 6.82 -14.17 -21.22
#